data_AF-A0AAV1DE60-F1
#
_entry.id   AF-A0AAV1DE60-F1
#
_cell.length_a   1.000
_cell.length_b   1.000
_cell.length_c   1.000
_cell.angle_alpha   90.00
_cell.angle_beta   90.00
_cell.angle_gamma   90.00
#
_symmetry.space_group_name_H-M   'P 1'
#
loop_
_entity.id
_entity.type
_entity.pdbx_description
1 polymer ?
#
loop_
_entity_poly.entity_id
_entity_poly.type
_entity_poly.pdbx_seq_one_letter_code
_entity_poly.pdbx_strand_id
1 'polypeptide(L)'
;MDLFSFACCDNDKEEFQTICKIGTGFTDVVLKELYLSLKSQVIPQPKSYYRYSENLKPDVWFEPTEVWEVKASDLTCSPVYSAATGVVAPDKRKKSEFCGFLRVREEKKPEDATPSEMVDKASSLFIVFYLFGTRLARNKADLIGK
;
A
#
# COMPACT_ATOMS: atom_id res chain seq x y z
N MET A 1 5.89 -14.43 6.68
CA MET A 1 6.04 -13.68 5.42
C MET A 1 4.92 -12.70 5.42
N ASP A 2 5.31 -11.48 5.68
CA ASP A 2 4.45 -10.43 6.18
C ASP A 2 4.03 -9.60 4.96
N LEU A 3 2.75 -9.27 4.83
CA LEU A 3 2.22 -8.75 3.58
C LEU A 3 1.58 -7.39 3.83
N PHE A 4 2.34 -6.35 3.52
CA PHE A 4 1.88 -4.98 3.50
C PHE A 4 1.14 -4.71 2.19
N SER A 5 -0.05 -4.09 2.21
CA SER A 5 -0.78 -3.75 0.97
C SER A 5 -0.66 -2.26 0.68
N PHE A 6 -0.42 -1.92 -0.58
CA PHE A 6 0.01 -0.60 -1.03
C PHE A 6 -0.99 -0.03 -2.04
N ALA A 7 -1.20 1.29 -2.07
CA ALA A 7 -1.97 1.96 -3.12
C ALA A 7 -1.36 3.17 -3.83
N CYS A 8 -1.68 3.29 -5.11
CA CYS A 8 -1.56 4.57 -5.81
C CYS A 8 -2.72 5.51 -5.45
N CYS A 9 -2.50 6.81 -5.66
CA CYS A 9 -3.52 7.83 -5.51
C CYS A 9 -4.25 8.02 -6.84
N ASP A 10 -5.57 7.93 -6.86
CA ASP A 10 -6.40 8.37 -7.98
C ASP A 10 -6.81 9.81 -7.70
N ASN A 11 -6.11 10.76 -8.31
CA ASN A 11 -6.30 12.20 -8.05
C ASN A 11 -7.67 12.70 -8.54
N ASP A 12 -8.25 12.08 -9.57
CA ASP A 12 -9.55 12.49 -10.11
C ASP A 12 -10.69 12.08 -9.17
N LYS A 13 -10.53 10.96 -8.48
CA LYS A 13 -11.54 10.42 -7.55
C LYS A 13 -11.22 10.67 -6.08
N GLU A 14 -10.04 11.22 -5.79
CA GLU A 14 -9.51 11.40 -4.44
C GLU A 14 -9.50 10.07 -3.64
N GLU A 15 -9.07 8.99 -4.28
CA GLU A 15 -9.13 7.62 -3.74
C GLU A 15 -7.75 6.94 -3.69
N PHE A 16 -7.54 6.09 -2.68
CA PHE A 16 -6.36 5.21 -2.62
C PHE A 16 -6.69 3.81 -3.14
N GLN A 17 -6.07 3.41 -4.26
CA GLN A 17 -6.32 2.14 -4.95
C GLN A 17 -5.20 1.10 -4.78
N THR A 18 -5.52 -0.05 -4.20
CA THR A 18 -4.54 -1.13 -3.99
C THR A 18 -3.87 -1.61 -5.28
N ILE A 19 -2.54 -1.78 -5.26
CA ILE A 19 -1.72 -2.17 -6.43
C ILE A 19 -0.84 -3.41 -6.21
N CYS A 20 -0.19 -3.56 -5.06
CA CYS A 20 0.65 -4.71 -4.78
C CYS A 20 0.75 -5.00 -3.28
N LYS A 21 1.25 -6.20 -2.97
CA LYS A 21 1.66 -6.59 -1.62
C LYS A 21 3.18 -6.64 -1.55
N ILE A 22 3.76 -6.15 -0.46
CA ILE A 22 5.20 -6.21 -0.20
C ILE A 22 5.43 -7.04 1.05
N GLY A 23 6.36 -7.97 0.96
CA GLY A 23 6.87 -8.73 2.11
C GLY A 23 8.38 -8.87 2.10
N THR A 24 9.08 -8.08 1.29
CA THR A 24 10.51 -8.14 1.06
C THR A 24 11.10 -6.73 1.00
N GLY A 25 12.41 -6.60 1.23
CA GLY A 25 13.11 -5.31 1.24
C GLY A 25 13.17 -4.64 2.61
N PHE A 26 12.63 -5.26 3.65
CA PHE A 26 12.74 -4.75 5.03
C PHE A 26 13.86 -5.42 5.79
N THR A 27 14.66 -4.63 6.52
CA THR A 27 15.59 -5.14 7.55
C THR A 27 14.88 -5.17 8.90
N ASP A 28 15.35 -5.97 9.85
CA ASP A 28 14.75 -6.04 11.20
C ASP A 28 14.69 -4.68 11.91
N VAL A 29 15.68 -3.82 11.66
CA VAL A 29 15.74 -2.45 12.20
C VAL A 29 14.61 -1.61 11.62
N VAL A 30 14.48 -1.58 10.29
CA VAL A 30 13.41 -0.85 9.58
C VAL A 30 12.04 -1.37 10.00
N LEU A 31 11.86 -2.69 10.11
CA LEU A 31 10.61 -3.27 10.57
C LEU A 31 10.19 -2.78 11.94
N LYS A 32 11.15 -2.64 12.86
CA LYS A 32 10.90 -2.13 14.21
C LYS A 32 10.53 -0.65 14.20
N GLU A 33 11.19 0.16 13.37
CA GLU A 33 10.89 1.59 13.22
C GLU A 33 9.49 1.80 12.63
N LEU A 34 9.18 1.10 11.53
CA LEU A 34 7.86 1.14 10.90
C LEU A 34 6.76 0.69 11.87
N TYR A 35 7.01 -0.37 12.64
CA TYR A 35 6.08 -0.81 13.69
C TYR A 35 5.81 0.30 14.72
N LEU A 36 6.87 0.97 15.20
CA LEU A 36 6.73 2.04 16.19
C LEU A 36 6.01 3.27 15.65
N SER A 37 6.19 3.59 14.37
CA SER A 37 5.49 4.69 13.70
C SER A 37 4.01 4.36 13.47
N LEU A 38 3.73 3.18 12.91
CA LEU A 38 2.39 2.79 12.47
C LEU A 38 1.45 2.43 13.62
N LYS A 39 1.94 1.93 14.76
CA LYS A 39 1.08 1.53 15.89
C LYS A 39 0.15 2.65 16.38
N SER A 40 0.55 3.92 16.27
CA SER A 40 -0.25 5.07 16.68
C SER A 40 -1.26 5.51 15.62
N GLN A 41 -1.13 5.01 14.39
CA GLN A 41 -1.95 5.36 13.24
C GLN A 41 -3.06 4.34 12.98
N VAL A 42 -3.21 3.32 13.83
CA VAL A 42 -4.21 2.26 13.66
C VAL A 42 -5.63 2.84 13.75
N ILE A 43 -6.46 2.50 12.77
CA ILE A 43 -7.88 2.85 12.75
C ILE A 43 -8.76 1.60 12.80
N PRO A 44 -9.96 1.68 13.40
CA PRO A 44 -10.83 0.51 13.58
C PRO A 44 -11.51 0.05 12.29
N GLN A 45 -11.67 0.95 11.31
CA GLN A 45 -12.39 0.70 10.07
C GLN A 45 -11.72 1.43 8.89
N PRO A 46 -11.81 0.89 7.67
CA PRO A 46 -11.31 1.57 6.48
C PRO A 46 -11.99 2.93 6.28
N LYS A 47 -11.24 3.88 5.74
CA LYS A 47 -11.80 5.14 5.25
C LYS A 47 -12.62 4.89 3.99
N SER A 48 -13.63 5.74 3.76
CA SER A 48 -14.54 5.63 2.61
C SER A 48 -13.84 5.79 1.26
N TYR A 49 -12.69 6.46 1.23
CA TYR A 49 -11.87 6.68 0.02
C TYR A 49 -10.81 5.59 -0.19
N TYR A 50 -10.82 4.51 0.59
CA TYR A 50 -10.00 3.33 0.33
C TYR A 50 -10.69 2.42 -0.67
N ARG A 51 -9.94 1.99 -1.69
CA ARG A 51 -10.40 1.07 -2.74
C ARG A 51 -9.55 -0.19 -2.69
N TYR A 52 -10.13 -1.23 -2.11
CA TYR A 52 -9.52 -2.55 -1.97
C TYR A 52 -10.52 -3.63 -2.41
N SER A 53 -10.02 -4.80 -2.79
CA SER A 53 -10.87 -5.98 -3.00
C SER A 53 -11.08 -6.71 -1.68
N GLU A 54 -12.26 -7.27 -1.44
CA GLU A 54 -12.53 -8.13 -0.26
C GLU A 54 -11.53 -9.29 -0.14
N ASN A 55 -11.02 -9.81 -1.26
CA ASN A 55 -9.98 -10.84 -1.29
C ASN A 55 -8.60 -10.36 -0.77
N LEU A 56 -8.41 -9.04 -0.66
CA LEU A 56 -7.20 -8.37 -0.20
C LEU A 56 -7.44 -7.59 1.10
N LYS A 57 -8.58 -7.81 1.76
CA LYS A 57 -8.93 -7.13 3.01
C LYS A 57 -7.86 -7.37 4.09
N PRO A 58 -7.22 -6.32 4.61
CA PRO A 58 -6.26 -6.44 5.70
C PRO A 58 -6.94 -6.69 7.05
N ASP A 59 -6.15 -7.14 8.01
CA ASP A 59 -6.58 -7.35 9.39
C ASP A 59 -6.53 -6.08 10.24
N VAL A 60 -5.70 -5.12 9.83
CA VAL A 60 -5.45 -3.84 10.49
C VAL A 60 -5.41 -2.73 9.44
N TRP A 61 -6.08 -1.62 9.76
CA TRP A 61 -6.16 -0.42 8.95
C TRP A 61 -5.35 0.69 9.61
N PHE A 62 -4.77 1.58 8.82
CA PHE A 62 -4.04 2.74 9.31
C PHE A 62 -4.56 4.01 8.66
N GLU A 63 -4.40 5.14 9.32
CA GLU A 63 -4.47 6.43 8.64
C GLU A 63 -3.42 6.49 7.52
N PRO A 64 -3.72 7.13 6.38
CA PRO A 64 -2.76 7.30 5.32
C PRO A 64 -1.83 8.44 5.73
N THR A 65 -0.74 8.16 6.45
CA THR A 65 0.18 9.21 6.94
C THR A 65 1.57 9.12 6.32
N GLU A 66 1.94 7.96 5.80
CA GLU A 66 3.28 7.71 5.28
C GLU A 66 3.25 7.34 3.80
N VAL A 67 4.26 7.85 3.07
CA VAL A 67 4.55 7.47 1.69
C VAL A 67 5.83 6.66 1.67
N TRP A 68 5.76 5.48 1.07
CA TRP A 68 6.92 4.60 0.92
C TRP A 68 7.36 4.56 -0.52
N GLU A 69 8.68 4.62 -0.74
CA GLU A 69 9.29 4.34 -2.02
C GLU A 69 9.49 2.83 -2.16
N VAL A 70 8.96 2.27 -3.24
CA VAL A 70 9.01 0.85 -3.52
C VAL A 70 9.50 0.61 -4.94
N LYS A 71 10.29 -0.43 -5.12
CA LYS A 71 10.68 -0.91 -6.44
C LYS A 71 9.64 -1.92 -6.91
N ALA A 72 9.05 -1.69 -8.07
CA ALA A 72 8.10 -2.60 -8.68
C ALA A 72 8.72 -3.27 -9.91
N SER A 73 8.46 -4.56 -10.09
CA SER A 73 8.64 -5.23 -11.37
C SER A 73 7.56 -4.79 -12.37
N ASP A 74 7.68 -5.26 -13.61
CA ASP A 74 6.70 -5.01 -14.67
C ASP A 74 5.25 -5.22 -14.22
N LEU A 75 4.38 -4.30 -14.65
CA LEU A 75 2.98 -4.27 -14.27
C LEU A 75 2.13 -5.13 -15.18
N THR A 76 1.42 -6.07 -14.58
CA THR A 76 0.53 -7.00 -15.28
C THR A 76 -0.94 -6.64 -15.02
N CYS A 77 -1.84 -7.11 -15.88
CA CYS A 77 -3.27 -6.94 -15.66
C CYS A 77 -3.75 -7.86 -14.52
N SER A 78 -4.61 -7.35 -13.64
CA SER A 78 -5.18 -8.11 -12.52
C SER A 78 -6.70 -7.99 -12.46
N PRO A 79 -7.42 -9.08 -12.14
CA PRO A 79 -8.85 -9.01 -11.81
C PRO A 79 -9.10 -8.65 -10.34
N VAL A 80 -8.06 -8.61 -9.50
CA VAL A 80 -8.20 -8.48 -8.02
C VAL A 80 -7.83 -7.08 -7.53
N TYR A 81 -6.73 -6.50 -8.04
CA TYR A 81 -6.31 -5.16 -7.63
C TYR A 81 -7.20 -4.07 -8.25
N SER A 82 -7.21 -2.89 -7.65
CA SER A 82 -8.06 -1.74 -8.03
C SER A 82 -7.30 -0.61 -8.71
N ALA A 83 -5.97 -0.66 -8.67
CA ALA A 83 -5.10 0.38 -9.22
C ALA A 83 -5.23 0.53 -10.75
N ALA A 84 -5.17 1.79 -11.19
CA ALA A 84 -5.12 2.18 -12.59
C ALA A 84 -6.30 1.63 -13.41
N THR A 85 -7.48 1.52 -12.77
CA THR A 85 -8.71 1.11 -13.45
C THR A 85 -9.00 2.07 -14.60
N GLY A 86 -9.13 1.57 -15.82
CA GLY A 86 -9.44 2.40 -16.99
C GLY A 86 -8.23 3.01 -17.70
N VAL A 87 -7.02 2.91 -17.14
CA VAL A 87 -5.80 3.52 -17.72
C VAL A 87 -5.33 2.78 -18.97
N VAL A 88 -5.43 1.44 -18.98
CA VAL A 88 -5.04 0.61 -20.14
C VAL A 88 -6.25 0.13 -20.94
N ALA A 89 -7.36 -0.17 -20.25
CA ALA A 89 -8.66 -0.43 -20.84
C ALA A 89 -9.74 -0.24 -19.75
N PRO A 90 -11.01 0.02 -20.12
CA PRO A 90 -12.07 0.38 -19.17
C PRO A 90 -12.19 -0.55 -17.95
N ASP A 91 -12.02 -1.85 -18.15
CA ASP A 91 -12.15 -2.87 -17.09
C ASP A 91 -10.82 -3.46 -16.62
N LYS A 92 -9.69 -3.00 -17.19
CA LYS A 92 -8.37 -3.53 -16.86
C LYS A 92 -7.78 -2.76 -15.69
N ARG A 93 -7.36 -3.52 -14.68
CA ARG A 93 -6.67 -3.04 -13.49
C ARG A 93 -5.24 -3.57 -13.51
N LYS A 94 -4.31 -2.84 -12.90
CA LYS A 94 -2.89 -3.22 -12.89
C LYS A 94 -2.46 -3.72 -11.51
N LYS A 95 -1.53 -4.66 -11.51
CA LYS A 95 -0.80 -5.11 -10.32
C LYS A 95 0.69 -5.20 -10.63
N SER A 96 1.50 -5.11 -9.60
CA SER A 96 2.88 -5.60 -9.65
C SER A 96 2.98 -6.91 -8.88
N GLU A 97 3.68 -7.89 -9.46
CA GLU A 97 3.89 -9.20 -8.83
C GLU A 97 5.05 -9.20 -7.84
N PHE A 98 6.06 -8.36 -8.09
CA PHE A 98 7.19 -8.17 -7.20
C PHE A 98 7.33 -6.69 -6.86
N CYS A 99 6.98 -6.36 -5.63
CA CYS A 99 7.28 -5.07 -5.04
C CYS A 99 8.25 -5.28 -3.88
N GLY A 100 9.28 -4.43 -3.77
CA GLY A 100 10.24 -4.42 -2.66
C GLY A 100 10.30 -3.04 -2.03
N PHE A 101 10.28 -2.98 -0.70
CA PHE A 101 10.48 -1.73 0.02
C PHE A 101 11.89 -1.18 -0.23
N LEU A 102 11.99 0.13 -0.44
CA LEU A 102 13.28 0.83 -0.53
C LEU A 102 13.49 1.74 0.69
N ARG A 103 12.55 2.65 0.95
CA ARG A 103 12.63 3.61 2.07
C ARG A 103 11.30 4.31 2.34
N VAL A 104 11.16 4.89 3.52
CA VAL A 104 10.12 5.88 3.82
C VAL A 104 10.50 7.22 3.19
N ARG A 105 9.51 7.95 2.67
CA ARG A 105 9.67 9.31 2.12
C ARG A 105 9.00 10.31 3.05
N GLU A 106 9.71 10.68 4.11
CA GLU A 106 9.22 11.61 5.13
C GLU A 106 8.90 13.00 4.58
N GLU A 107 9.54 13.37 3.46
CA GLU A 107 9.31 14.65 2.79
C GLU A 107 8.09 14.66 1.86
N LYS A 108 7.40 13.52 1.71
CA LYS A 108 6.19 13.38 0.88
C LYS A 108 4.95 13.17 1.74
N LYS A 109 3.87 13.82 1.36
CA LYS A 109 2.56 13.58 1.93
C LYS A 109 1.80 12.51 1.12
N PRO A 110 0.78 11.85 1.71
CA PRO A 110 -0.04 10.87 1.00
C PRO A 110 -0.57 11.34 -0.36
N GLU A 111 -0.87 12.63 -0.49
CA GLU A 111 -1.35 13.25 -1.72
C GLU A 111 -0.24 13.37 -2.80
N ASP A 112 1.03 13.33 -2.41
CA ASP A 112 2.21 13.31 -3.29
C ASP A 112 2.61 11.90 -3.74
N ALA A 113 1.78 10.90 -3.43
CA ALA A 113 1.96 9.54 -3.90
C ALA A 113 1.79 9.44 -5.42
N THR A 114 2.31 8.35 -6.01
CA THR A 114 2.25 8.13 -7.45
C THR A 114 0.78 8.11 -7.92
N PRO A 115 0.40 9.00 -8.84
CA PRO A 115 -0.92 8.99 -9.44
C PRO A 115 -1.18 7.68 -10.17
N SER A 116 -2.41 7.18 -10.12
CA SER A 116 -2.85 5.93 -10.73
C SER A 116 -2.52 5.86 -12.22
N GLU A 117 -2.55 6.99 -12.92
CA GLU A 117 -2.20 7.14 -14.34
C GLU A 117 -0.70 6.95 -14.64
N MET A 118 0.15 7.29 -13.67
CA MET A 118 1.62 7.22 -13.83
C MET A 118 2.18 5.85 -13.49
N VAL A 119 1.37 4.97 -12.87
CA VAL A 119 1.77 3.64 -12.44
C VAL A 119 2.43 2.86 -13.56
N ASP A 120 1.83 2.81 -14.76
CA ASP A 120 2.33 2.02 -15.90
C ASP A 120 3.70 2.48 -16.45
N LYS A 121 4.10 3.72 -16.13
CA LYS A 121 5.34 4.35 -16.64
C LYS A 121 6.45 4.39 -15.58
N ALA A 122 6.15 4.05 -14.34
CA ALA A 122 7.05 4.26 -13.21
C ALA A 122 7.82 2.98 -12.86
N SER A 123 9.15 3.09 -12.87
CA SER A 123 10.07 2.03 -12.43
C SER A 123 10.22 1.96 -10.90
N SER A 124 9.95 3.08 -10.21
CA SER A 124 9.81 3.17 -8.76
C SER A 124 8.48 3.83 -8.44
N LEU A 125 7.71 3.23 -7.54
CA LEU A 125 6.39 3.73 -7.13
C LEU A 125 6.49 4.38 -5.74
N PHE A 126 5.83 5.52 -5.57
CA PHE A 126 5.59 6.16 -4.29
C PHE A 126 4.19 5.81 -3.85
N ILE A 127 4.08 5.06 -2.78
CA ILE A 127 2.82 4.46 -2.42
C ILE A 127 2.45 4.84 -0.99
N VAL A 128 1.19 5.24 -0.80
CA VAL A 128 0.59 5.37 0.52
C VAL A 128 0.43 4.02 1.18
N PHE A 129 0.91 3.94 2.41
CA PHE A 129 0.68 2.81 3.29
C PHE A 129 -0.56 3.07 4.16
N TYR A 130 -1.54 2.17 4.10
CA TYR A 130 -2.76 2.27 4.92
C TYR A 130 -3.36 0.90 5.29
N LEU A 131 -2.67 -0.21 4.94
CA LEU A 131 -3.18 -1.58 5.04
C LEU A 131 -2.10 -2.58 5.49
N PHE A 132 -2.39 -3.39 6.50
CA PHE A 132 -1.49 -4.45 6.96
C PHE A 132 -2.16 -5.82 6.96
N GLY A 133 -1.58 -6.79 6.23
CA GLY A 133 -1.98 -8.19 6.25
C GLY A 133 -1.12 -9.02 7.21
N THR A 134 -1.77 -9.87 8.00
CA THR A 134 -1.18 -10.73 9.03
C THR A 134 0.15 -11.39 8.61
N ARG A 135 1.26 -10.96 9.24
CA ARG A 135 2.23 -11.86 9.90
C ARG A 135 3.40 -11.14 10.60
N LEU A 136 3.60 -9.83 10.41
CA LEU A 136 4.72 -9.12 11.07
C LEU A 136 4.50 -8.91 12.57
N ALA A 137 3.25 -8.83 13.00
CA ALA A 137 2.94 -8.84 14.42
C ALA A 137 2.74 -10.31 14.82
N ARG A 138 3.64 -10.83 15.65
CA ARG A 138 3.43 -12.11 16.34
C ARG A 138 2.10 -12.11 17.11
N ASN A 139 1.52 -10.95 17.40
CA ASN A 139 0.10 -10.78 17.68
C ASN A 139 -0.46 -9.48 17.08
N LYS A 140 -1.61 -9.56 16.38
CA LYS A 140 -2.48 -8.40 16.10
C LYS A 140 -2.72 -7.54 17.34
N ALA A 141 -2.74 -8.17 18.52
CA ALA A 141 -2.83 -7.54 19.85
C ALA A 141 -1.76 -6.47 20.10
N ASP A 142 -0.52 -6.69 19.64
CA ASP A 142 0.61 -5.79 19.87
C ASP A 142 0.40 -4.42 19.18
N LEU A 143 -0.20 -4.42 17.98
CA LEU A 143 -0.51 -3.20 17.22
C LEU A 143 -1.74 -2.45 17.75
N ILE A 144 -2.75 -3.18 18.25
CA ILE A 144 -3.99 -2.58 18.76
C ILE A 144 -3.95 -2.24 20.25
N GLY A 145 -2.81 -2.46 20.91
CA GLY A 145 -2.60 -2.15 22.33
C GLY A 145 -3.52 -2.92 23.28
N LYS A 146 -3.90 -4.16 22.94
CA LYS A 146 -4.69 -5.04 23.82
C LYS A 146 -3.83 -6.11 24.47
#